data_AF-A0A437P5I1-F1
#
_entry.id   AF-A0A437P5I1-F1
#
_cell.length_a   1.000
_cell.length_b   1.000
_cell.length_c   1.000
_cell.angle_alpha   90.00
_cell.angle_beta   90.00
_cell.angle_gamma   90.00
#
_symmetry.space_group_name_H-M   'P 1'
#
loop_
_entity.id
_entity.type
_entity.pdbx_description
1 polymer ?
#
loop_
_entity_poly.entity_id
_entity_poly.type
_entity_poly.pdbx_seq_one_letter_code
_entity_poly.pdbx_strand_id
1 'polypeptide(L)'
;MLSLSSSAPRDAFSRGATDASPPADRPLCDHAWIFAQADGRVISPQLLLDEDGSIGGVSNPSVVRWCIEEGIVHFLDQGGATLLRFLVDQRSQPHKLVLVGIDETGRDRTHYLIETERYARAPSAQEVQTIEPIAARRKNLIVLSANAKSLHTQWPQDIDPARRSWDLCLAWYGDEASYSQRPPSEYSVLLRKGTKLQCLHRLFYPGSPVFDYDYVAFPDDDIATSWLDLNRIFQFCADYNLLLGQPALSHDSFIAHPILRQQPDKIVRFTNFVEIMTPFFARSALRRCSGTFHFGESGWGLDTVWPVILGDPKNRIGVIDAVPVRHTRPVATSYDVKAALRDEAMVVRSYGVELRHVEHGYVR
;
A
#
# COMPACT_ATOMS: atom_id res chain seq x y z
N MET A 1 -10.55 3.04 21.17
CA MET A 1 -11.79 3.43 20.50
C MET A 1 -12.03 4.90 20.81
N LEU A 2 -11.75 5.80 19.85
CA LEU A 2 -12.08 7.21 19.97
C LEU A 2 -13.43 7.42 19.27
N SER A 3 -14.45 7.76 20.06
CA SER A 3 -15.74 8.22 19.57
C SER A 3 -15.64 9.73 19.41
N LEU A 4 -15.59 10.23 18.16
CA LEU A 4 -15.61 11.66 17.88
C LEU A 4 -17.02 12.08 17.50
N SER A 5 -17.68 12.82 18.40
CA SER A 5 -18.96 13.48 18.15
C SER A 5 -18.80 14.65 17.20
N SER A 6 -19.79 14.85 16.34
CA SER A 6 -19.87 15.85 15.27
C SER A 6 -20.03 17.30 15.75
N SER A 7 -18.99 17.90 16.34
CA SER A 7 -18.95 19.35 16.53
C SER A 7 -17.74 19.94 15.81
N ALA A 8 -17.98 20.95 14.97
CA ALA A 8 -16.92 21.73 14.33
C ALA A 8 -15.87 22.16 15.37
N PRO A 9 -14.56 22.04 15.08
CA PRO A 9 -13.53 22.44 16.02
C PRO A 9 -13.65 23.95 16.30
N ARG A 10 -13.69 24.32 17.58
CA ARG A 10 -13.69 25.72 18.02
C ARG A 10 -12.38 26.39 17.60
N ASP A 11 -12.48 27.56 16.98
CA ASP A 11 -11.33 28.39 16.69
C ASP A 11 -10.71 28.94 17.98
N ALA A 12 -9.55 28.39 18.34
CA ALA A 12 -8.74 28.83 19.46
C ALA A 12 -7.43 29.50 19.03
N PHE A 13 -7.22 29.73 17.73
CA PHE A 13 -5.99 30.36 17.21
C PHE A 13 -6.25 31.79 16.76
N SER A 14 -6.42 32.68 17.73
CA SER A 14 -6.26 34.14 17.57
C SER A 14 -5.10 34.69 18.42
N ARG A 15 -4.22 33.82 18.92
CA ARG A 15 -3.06 34.22 19.73
C ARG A 15 -1.77 34.14 18.94
N GLY A 16 -1.35 35.30 18.44
CA GLY A 16 0.06 35.66 18.25
C GLY A 16 0.78 34.92 17.12
N ALA A 17 0.48 35.28 15.87
CA ALA A 17 1.47 35.17 14.81
C ALA A 17 2.66 36.09 15.17
N THR A 18 3.74 35.51 15.68
CA THR A 18 5.02 36.20 15.78
C THR A 18 5.69 36.19 14.42
N ASP A 19 6.16 37.35 14.00
CA ASP A 19 6.63 37.78 12.67
C ASP A 19 7.96 37.13 12.22
N ALA A 20 8.13 35.83 12.44
CA ALA A 20 9.28 35.06 11.97
C ALA A 20 8.77 33.85 11.19
N SER A 21 8.94 33.90 9.86
CA SER A 21 8.69 32.77 8.97
C SER A 21 9.40 31.52 9.51
N PRO A 22 8.69 30.44 9.85
CA PRO A 22 9.34 29.20 10.26
C PRO A 22 10.16 28.65 9.09
N PRO A 23 11.17 27.80 9.34
CA PRO A 23 11.95 27.14 8.30
C PRO A 23 11.09 26.08 7.58
N ALA A 24 10.09 26.53 6.83
CA ALA A 24 9.11 25.72 6.11
C ALA A 24 9.49 25.52 4.63
N ASP A 25 10.63 26.06 4.19
CA ASP A 25 11.07 25.96 2.78
C ASP A 25 11.56 24.55 2.38
N ARG A 26 11.53 23.56 3.29
CA ARG A 26 11.68 22.15 2.90
C ARG A 26 10.31 21.53 2.66
N PRO A 27 10.03 21.05 1.43
CA PRO A 27 8.79 20.35 1.16
C PRO A 27 8.66 19.12 2.06
N LEU A 28 7.61 19.06 2.89
CA LEU A 28 7.24 17.87 3.67
C LEU A 28 7.10 16.61 2.79
N CYS A 29 6.88 16.81 1.49
CA CYS A 29 6.75 15.77 0.50
C CYS A 29 8.05 15.10 0.05
N ASP A 30 9.22 15.65 0.39
CA ASP A 30 10.50 15.07 -0.03
C ASP A 30 10.89 13.85 0.82
N HIS A 31 10.33 13.74 2.01
CA HIS A 31 10.77 12.79 3.02
C HIS A 31 9.64 11.86 3.46
N ALA A 32 10.03 10.74 4.07
CA ALA A 32 9.14 9.90 4.87
C ALA A 32 9.32 10.23 6.35
N TRP A 33 8.22 10.20 7.11
CA TRP A 33 8.20 10.68 8.49
C TRP A 33 7.70 9.60 9.45
N ILE A 34 8.28 9.53 10.64
CA ILE A 34 7.67 8.92 11.82
C ILE A 34 6.84 10.00 12.51
N PHE A 35 5.55 9.75 12.70
CA PHE A 35 4.67 10.65 13.46
C PHE A 35 4.52 10.15 14.89
N ALA A 36 4.96 10.94 15.87
CA ALA A 36 5.00 10.53 17.28
C ALA A 36 4.52 11.64 18.23
N GLN A 37 4.09 11.25 19.42
CA GLN A 37 3.76 12.15 20.53
C GLN A 37 4.98 12.49 21.37
N ALA A 38 4.88 13.55 22.18
CA ALA A 38 5.96 13.99 23.06
C ALA A 38 6.40 12.96 24.12
N ASP A 39 5.53 12.01 24.48
CA ASP A 39 5.82 10.91 25.40
C ASP A 39 6.54 9.72 24.73
N GLY A 40 6.84 9.81 23.43
CA GLY A 40 7.50 8.78 22.65
C GLY A 40 6.55 7.77 21.99
N ARG A 41 5.22 7.89 22.20
CA ARG A 41 4.27 7.04 21.51
C ARG A 41 4.28 7.31 20.01
N VAL A 42 4.55 6.28 19.22
CA VAL A 42 4.45 6.35 17.75
C VAL A 42 2.98 6.25 17.35
N ILE A 43 2.49 7.26 16.63
CA ILE A 43 1.15 7.28 16.02
C ILE A 43 1.21 6.58 14.67
N SER A 44 2.21 6.93 13.85
CA SER A 44 2.44 6.35 12.54
C SER A 44 3.92 6.05 12.39
N PRO A 45 4.33 4.79 12.23
CA PRO A 45 5.74 4.45 12.00
C PRO A 45 6.19 4.93 10.62
N GLN A 46 5.26 5.14 9.70
CA GLN A 46 5.47 5.73 8.39
C GLN A 46 4.34 6.72 8.09
N LEU A 47 4.70 7.91 7.64
CA LEU A 47 3.82 8.94 7.14
C LEU A 47 4.43 9.49 5.85
N LEU A 48 3.69 9.35 4.76
CA LEU A 48 4.02 9.92 3.46
C LEU A 48 3.02 11.05 3.16
N LEU A 49 3.52 12.21 2.78
CA LEU A 49 2.73 13.41 2.50
C LEU A 49 2.97 13.83 1.06
N ASP A 50 2.07 13.51 0.14
CA ASP A 50 2.29 13.73 -1.30
C ASP A 50 1.90 15.14 -1.76
N GLU A 51 2.57 15.65 -2.79
CA GLU A 51 2.32 16.99 -3.36
C GLU A 51 0.86 17.18 -3.84
N ASP A 52 0.21 16.12 -4.28
CA ASP A 52 -1.21 16.11 -4.68
C ASP A 52 -2.18 16.16 -3.47
N GLY A 53 -1.64 16.25 -2.26
CA GLY A 53 -2.34 16.28 -0.99
C GLY A 53 -2.78 14.91 -0.48
N SER A 54 -2.38 13.80 -1.11
CA SER A 54 -2.67 12.45 -0.59
C SER A 54 -1.71 12.05 0.54
N ILE A 55 -2.15 11.10 1.38
CA ILE A 55 -1.40 10.63 2.56
C ILE A 55 -1.20 9.11 2.50
N GLY A 56 0.02 8.67 2.81
CA GLY A 56 0.39 7.27 3.03
C GLY A 56 0.74 6.92 4.48
N GLY A 57 0.56 5.66 4.86
CA GLY A 57 1.01 5.09 6.14
C GLY A 57 0.15 5.36 7.38
N VAL A 58 -0.82 6.28 7.31
CA VAL A 58 -1.72 6.61 8.44
C VAL A 58 -2.81 5.56 8.60
N SER A 59 -2.95 5.02 9.81
CA SER A 59 -3.97 4.01 10.16
C SER A 59 -5.38 4.58 10.33
N ASN A 60 -5.52 5.85 10.69
CA ASN A 60 -6.82 6.51 10.82
C ASN A 60 -7.50 6.63 9.45
N PRO A 61 -8.60 5.89 9.18
CA PRO A 61 -9.24 5.90 7.87
C PRO A 61 -9.95 7.20 7.51
N SER A 62 -10.22 8.07 8.50
CA SER A 62 -10.82 9.38 8.25
C SER A 62 -9.81 10.38 7.72
N VAL A 63 -8.51 10.20 8.02
CA VAL A 63 -7.44 11.08 7.56
C VAL A 63 -6.92 10.58 6.24
N VAL A 64 -7.29 11.26 5.15
CA VAL A 64 -6.97 10.83 3.79
C VAL A 64 -6.22 11.87 2.97
N ARG A 65 -6.27 13.14 3.39
CA ARG A 65 -5.65 14.26 2.70
C ARG A 65 -4.89 15.17 3.65
N TRP A 66 -3.91 15.90 3.15
CA TRP A 66 -3.21 16.94 3.89
C TRP A 66 -3.01 18.19 3.04
N CYS A 67 -2.72 19.30 3.71
CA CYS A 67 -2.18 20.51 3.10
C CYS A 67 -1.41 21.34 4.13
N ILE A 68 -0.70 22.36 3.65
CA ILE A 68 -0.20 23.47 4.50
C ILE A 68 -0.91 24.73 4.07
N GLU A 69 -1.50 25.44 5.04
CA GLU A 69 -2.13 26.75 4.84
C GLU A 69 -1.65 27.68 5.96
N GLU A 70 -1.11 28.85 5.60
CA GLU A 70 -0.63 29.86 6.57
C GLU A 70 0.34 29.31 7.65
N GLY A 71 1.18 28.33 7.29
CA GLY A 71 2.13 27.69 8.21
C GLY A 71 1.52 26.65 9.16
N ILE A 72 0.25 26.29 8.94
CA ILE A 72 -0.47 25.24 9.65
C ILE A 72 -0.52 23.99 8.78
N VAL A 73 -0.15 22.84 9.34
CA VAL A 73 -0.32 21.53 8.70
C VAL A 73 -1.71 21.01 9.01
N HIS A 74 -2.53 20.82 7.97
CA HIS A 74 -3.88 20.28 8.09
C HIS A 74 -3.89 18.80 7.68
N PHE A 75 -4.58 17.98 8.47
CA PHE A 75 -5.01 16.65 8.09
C PHE A 75 -6.52 16.68 7.90
N LEU A 76 -6.96 16.23 6.74
CA LEU A 76 -8.28 16.47 6.19
C LEU A 76 -8.98 15.14 5.93
N ASP A 77 -10.31 15.19 5.94
CA ASP A 77 -11.15 14.10 5.45
C ASP A 77 -11.25 14.09 3.90
N GLN A 78 -12.04 13.16 3.37
CA GLN A 78 -12.24 13.00 1.93
C GLN A 78 -12.95 14.22 1.29
N GLY A 79 -13.76 14.94 2.06
CA GLY A 79 -14.45 16.16 1.64
C GLY A 79 -13.60 17.43 1.78
N GLY A 80 -12.38 17.32 2.31
CA GLY A 80 -11.49 18.46 2.55
C GLY A 80 -11.76 19.18 3.87
N ALA A 81 -12.60 18.64 4.77
CA ALA A 81 -12.79 19.21 6.09
C ALA A 81 -11.57 18.92 6.98
N THR A 82 -11.11 19.91 7.72
CA THR A 82 -9.99 19.74 8.66
C THR A 82 -10.41 18.88 9.84
N LEU A 83 -9.73 17.75 10.02
CA LEU A 83 -9.86 16.85 11.16
C LEU A 83 -8.84 17.16 12.25
N LEU A 84 -7.60 17.42 11.85
CA LEU A 84 -6.49 17.79 12.75
C LEU A 84 -5.72 18.94 12.12
N ARG A 85 -5.23 19.87 12.95
CA ARG A 85 -4.35 20.94 12.52
C ARG A 85 -3.19 21.10 13.50
N PHE A 86 -2.01 21.39 12.97
CA PHE A 86 -0.79 21.55 13.74
C PHE A 86 -0.04 22.80 13.30
N LEU A 87 0.37 23.63 14.26
CA LEU A 87 1.36 24.67 14.01
C LEU A 87 2.75 24.03 13.94
N VAL A 88 3.52 24.43 12.93
CA VAL A 88 4.96 24.12 12.89
C VAL A 88 5.67 25.06 13.85
N ASP A 89 6.22 24.50 14.92
CA ASP A 89 6.85 25.25 15.99
C ASP A 89 8.29 25.65 15.62
N GLN A 90 8.74 26.81 16.12
CA GLN A 90 10.08 27.36 15.86
C GLN A 90 11.22 26.47 16.37
N ARG A 91 10.95 25.53 17.28
CA ARG A 91 11.90 24.50 17.75
C ARG A 91 12.20 23.41 16.71
N SER A 92 11.52 23.45 15.55
CA SER A 92 11.77 22.52 14.44
C SER A 92 13.21 22.61 13.95
N GLN A 93 13.79 21.46 13.63
CA GLN A 93 15.15 21.30 13.13
C GLN A 93 15.11 20.57 11.79
N PRO A 94 16.18 20.64 10.98
CA PRO A 94 16.34 19.74 9.84
C PRO A 94 16.09 18.29 10.27
N HIS A 95 15.29 17.54 9.51
CA HIS A 95 14.96 16.13 9.78
C HIS A 95 14.08 15.87 11.03
N LYS A 96 13.69 16.90 11.79
CA LYS A 96 12.77 16.76 12.94
C LYS A 96 11.90 18.00 13.13
N LEU A 97 10.63 17.88 12.76
CA LEU A 97 9.66 18.96 12.94
C LEU A 97 8.88 18.79 14.24
N VAL A 98 8.66 19.93 14.91
CA VAL A 98 7.85 20.01 16.13
C VAL A 98 6.48 20.54 15.75
N LEU A 99 5.45 19.73 15.96
CA LEU A 99 4.06 20.04 15.62
C LEU A 99 3.25 20.27 16.89
N VAL A 100 2.65 21.45 17.04
CA VAL A 100 1.79 21.78 18.18
C VAL A 100 0.34 21.81 17.71
N GLY A 101 -0.48 20.90 18.23
CA GLY A 101 -1.91 20.82 17.95
C GLY A 101 -2.73 20.93 19.24
N ILE A 102 -4.04 21.12 19.11
CA ILE A 102 -4.97 21.16 20.24
C ILE A 102 -5.74 19.84 20.27
N ASP A 103 -5.79 19.19 21.43
CA ASP A 103 -6.60 17.97 21.61
C ASP A 103 -8.10 18.28 21.84
N GLU A 104 -8.92 17.23 21.89
CA GLU A 104 -10.36 17.31 22.15
C GLU A 104 -10.73 18.00 23.48
N THR A 105 -9.78 18.12 24.42
CA THR A 105 -9.96 18.80 25.70
C THR A 105 -9.57 20.28 25.65
N GLY A 106 -9.12 20.77 24.50
CA GLY A 106 -8.64 22.14 24.32
C GLY A 106 -7.21 22.37 24.83
N ARG A 107 -6.44 21.30 25.07
CA ARG A 107 -5.06 21.41 25.57
C ARG A 107 -4.06 21.29 24.43
N ASP A 108 -3.00 22.09 24.51
CA ASP A 108 -1.87 21.98 23.59
C ASP A 108 -1.17 20.62 23.76
N ARG A 109 -0.92 19.97 22.64
CA ARG A 109 -0.20 18.70 22.54
C ARG A 109 0.91 18.84 21.52
N THR A 110 2.12 18.55 21.98
CA THR A 110 3.31 18.48 21.13
C THR A 110 3.42 17.10 20.49
N HIS A 111 3.68 17.11 19.19
CA HIS A 111 3.95 15.97 18.35
C HIS A 111 5.24 16.22 17.56
N TYR A 112 5.78 15.15 16.97
CA TYR A 112 6.98 15.19 16.17
C TYR A 112 6.78 14.49 14.84
N LEU A 113 7.28 15.11 13.77
CA LEU A 113 7.62 14.41 12.54
C LEU A 113 9.13 14.20 12.55
N ILE A 114 9.57 12.95 12.59
CA ILE A 114 10.98 12.58 12.59
C ILE A 114 11.27 11.92 11.25
N GLU A 115 12.16 12.50 10.46
CA GLU A 115 12.51 11.95 9.16
C GLU A 115 13.10 10.54 9.31
N THR A 116 12.77 9.68 8.36
CA THR A 116 13.27 8.31 8.36
C THR A 116 13.55 7.80 6.96
N GLU A 117 14.74 7.23 6.78
CA GLU A 117 15.08 6.45 5.58
C GLU A 117 14.61 5.01 5.70
N ARG A 118 14.24 4.58 6.91
CA ARG A 118 13.81 3.20 7.19
C ARG A 118 12.53 2.82 6.44
N TYR A 119 11.73 3.82 6.07
CA TYR A 119 10.45 3.68 5.39
C TYR A 119 10.38 4.69 4.23
N ALA A 120 11.52 4.87 3.56
CA ALA A 120 11.77 5.91 2.58
C ALA A 120 10.75 5.88 1.43
N ARG A 121 10.61 7.03 0.77
CA ARG A 121 9.91 7.11 -0.51
C ARG A 121 10.65 6.28 -1.55
N ALA A 122 9.91 5.80 -2.54
CA ALA A 122 10.50 5.12 -3.69
C ALA A 122 11.56 6.02 -4.35
N PRO A 123 12.73 5.47 -4.72
CA PRO A 123 13.75 6.23 -5.42
C PRO A 123 13.20 6.73 -6.76
N SER A 124 13.76 7.85 -7.23
CA SER A 124 13.25 8.61 -8.37
C SER A 124 12.97 7.75 -9.61
N ALA A 125 12.10 8.26 -10.49
CA ALA A 125 11.77 7.63 -11.78
C ALA A 125 12.99 7.24 -12.64
N GLN A 126 14.17 7.82 -12.42
CA GLN A 126 15.40 7.50 -13.15
C GLN A 126 15.89 6.06 -12.92
N GLU A 127 15.54 5.42 -11.81
CA GLU A 127 15.82 3.99 -11.58
C GLU A 127 14.86 3.06 -12.32
N VAL A 128 13.76 3.60 -12.87
CA VAL A 128 12.71 2.88 -13.59
C VAL A 128 12.87 3.17 -15.08
N GLN A 129 13.47 2.23 -15.81
CA GLN A 129 13.51 2.34 -17.26
C GLN A 129 12.20 1.85 -17.87
N THR A 130 11.36 2.80 -18.30
CA THR A 130 10.17 2.49 -19.13
C THR A 130 10.63 2.24 -20.56
N ILE A 131 10.32 1.06 -21.09
CA ILE A 131 10.76 0.67 -22.45
C ILE A 131 9.70 0.99 -23.51
N GLU A 132 8.42 0.84 -23.17
CA GLU A 132 7.30 1.04 -24.09
C GLU A 132 6.21 1.87 -23.39
N PRO A 133 5.76 3.01 -23.98
CA PRO A 133 4.70 3.84 -23.39
C PRO A 133 3.31 3.27 -23.66
N ILE A 134 2.38 3.55 -22.75
CA ILE A 134 0.97 3.12 -22.85
C ILE A 134 0.28 3.88 -24.00
N ALA A 135 -0.17 3.17 -25.04
CA ALA A 135 -0.92 3.77 -26.14
C ALA A 135 -2.35 4.18 -25.71
N ALA A 136 -3.06 3.28 -25.02
CA ALA A 136 -4.38 3.52 -24.44
C ALA A 136 -4.51 2.73 -23.13
N ARG A 137 -4.59 3.46 -22.00
CA ARG A 137 -4.58 2.86 -20.66
C ARG A 137 -5.91 2.18 -20.36
N ARG A 138 -5.86 0.96 -19.84
CA ARG A 138 -7.04 0.25 -19.30
C ARG A 138 -7.31 0.68 -17.85
N LYS A 139 -8.41 0.19 -17.27
CA LYS A 139 -8.81 0.59 -15.92
C LYS A 139 -7.88 0.05 -14.84
N ASN A 140 -7.40 -1.17 -15.02
CA ASN A 140 -6.69 -1.92 -14.00
C ASN A 140 -5.26 -2.25 -14.44
N LEU A 141 -4.41 -2.65 -13.50
CA LEU A 141 -3.01 -2.98 -13.74
C LEU A 141 -2.61 -4.26 -13.02
N ILE A 142 -1.86 -5.13 -13.70
CA ILE A 142 -1.09 -6.19 -13.06
C ILE A 142 0.38 -5.81 -13.10
N VAL A 143 1.00 -5.67 -11.94
CA VAL A 143 2.45 -5.58 -11.79
C VAL A 143 2.97 -6.95 -11.40
N LEU A 144 3.37 -7.72 -12.41
CA LEU A 144 3.92 -9.04 -12.21
C LEU A 144 5.42 -8.93 -11.97
N SER A 145 5.86 -9.35 -10.78
CA SER A 145 7.27 -9.62 -10.53
C SER A 145 7.64 -10.90 -11.28
N ALA A 146 8.36 -10.76 -12.38
CA ALA A 146 8.63 -11.87 -13.30
C ALA A 146 10.13 -12.18 -13.40
N ASN A 147 10.43 -13.43 -13.70
CA ASN A 147 11.75 -13.93 -14.07
C ASN A 147 11.57 -15.03 -15.16
N ALA A 148 12.66 -15.64 -15.61
CA ALA A 148 12.65 -16.67 -16.67
C ALA A 148 11.77 -17.90 -16.38
N LYS A 149 11.43 -18.18 -15.12
CA LYS A 149 10.58 -19.30 -14.69
C LYS A 149 9.13 -18.89 -14.42
N SER A 150 8.75 -17.66 -14.74
CA SER A 150 7.43 -17.16 -14.41
C SER A 150 6.33 -17.83 -15.26
N LEU A 151 5.23 -18.21 -14.61
CA LEU A 151 4.11 -18.92 -15.20
C LEU A 151 3.20 -18.05 -16.07
N HIS A 152 3.35 -16.72 -16.05
CA HIS A 152 2.51 -15.84 -16.88
C HIS A 152 2.59 -16.11 -18.38
N THR A 153 3.72 -16.67 -18.82
CA THR A 153 3.92 -17.13 -20.21
C THR A 153 2.97 -18.26 -20.61
N GLN A 154 2.40 -18.96 -19.63
CA GLN A 154 1.50 -20.09 -19.80
C GLN A 154 0.04 -19.73 -19.49
N TRP A 155 -0.24 -18.48 -19.05
CA TRP A 155 -1.61 -18.06 -18.78
C TRP A 155 -2.42 -18.08 -20.08
N PRO A 156 -3.55 -18.83 -20.14
CA PRO A 156 -4.44 -18.78 -21.28
C PRO A 156 -4.90 -17.36 -21.56
N GLN A 157 -4.81 -16.93 -22.83
CA GLN A 157 -5.35 -15.66 -23.31
C GLN A 157 -6.80 -15.86 -23.76
N ASP A 158 -7.62 -16.40 -22.87
CA ASP A 158 -8.98 -16.90 -23.10
C ASP A 158 -10.07 -15.81 -22.97
N ILE A 159 -9.72 -14.59 -23.33
CA ILE A 159 -10.61 -13.43 -23.32
C ILE A 159 -10.43 -12.62 -24.60
N ASP A 160 -11.53 -12.08 -25.12
CA ASP A 160 -11.49 -11.07 -26.18
C ASP A 160 -10.60 -9.89 -25.75
N PRO A 161 -9.54 -9.53 -26.50
CA PRO A 161 -8.66 -8.40 -26.19
C PRO A 161 -9.39 -7.07 -25.95
N ALA A 162 -10.56 -6.86 -26.59
CA ALA A 162 -11.39 -5.68 -26.39
C ALA A 162 -12.13 -5.67 -25.04
N ARG A 163 -12.29 -6.84 -24.39
CA ARG A 163 -12.93 -6.99 -23.08
C ARG A 163 -11.94 -7.05 -21.91
N ARG A 164 -10.65 -7.24 -22.18
CA ARG A 164 -9.60 -7.19 -21.17
C ARG A 164 -9.56 -5.79 -20.54
N SER A 165 -9.73 -5.74 -19.21
CA SER A 165 -9.85 -4.50 -18.42
C SER A 165 -8.54 -4.05 -17.76
N TRP A 166 -7.45 -4.80 -17.94
CA TRP A 166 -6.19 -4.60 -17.24
C TRP A 166 -4.98 -4.58 -18.17
N ASP A 167 -4.00 -3.75 -17.85
CA ASP A 167 -2.67 -3.73 -18.49
C ASP A 167 -1.68 -4.61 -17.72
N LEU A 168 -0.64 -5.11 -18.39
CA LEU A 168 0.43 -5.92 -17.79
C LEU A 168 1.73 -5.12 -17.72
N CYS A 169 2.24 -4.96 -16.51
CA CYS A 169 3.59 -4.51 -16.19
C CYS A 169 4.46 -5.70 -15.83
N LEU A 170 5.49 -5.97 -16.61
CA LEU A 170 6.55 -6.90 -16.21
C LEU A 170 7.60 -6.16 -15.39
N ALA A 171 7.55 -6.32 -14.07
CA ALA A 171 8.61 -5.93 -13.15
C ALA A 171 9.66 -7.05 -13.14
N TRP A 172 10.57 -7.03 -14.12
CA TRP A 172 11.53 -8.12 -14.31
C TRP A 172 12.69 -8.02 -13.31
N TYR A 173 12.90 -9.08 -12.54
CA TYR A 173 14.02 -9.21 -11.61
C TYR A 173 14.83 -10.47 -11.95
N GLY A 174 16.15 -10.39 -11.87
CA GLY A 174 17.06 -11.50 -12.22
C GLY A 174 18.20 -11.07 -13.14
N ASP A 175 18.83 -12.03 -13.81
CA ASP A 175 19.97 -11.79 -14.71
C ASP A 175 19.54 -10.95 -15.92
N GLU A 176 20.26 -9.85 -16.17
CA GLU A 176 20.05 -8.91 -17.27
C GLU A 176 20.15 -9.61 -18.64
N ALA A 177 20.96 -10.68 -18.76
CA ALA A 177 21.05 -11.46 -19.99
C ALA A 177 19.76 -12.21 -20.35
N SER A 178 18.94 -12.56 -19.35
CA SER A 178 17.64 -13.22 -19.56
C SER A 178 16.52 -12.24 -19.93
N TYR A 179 16.72 -10.93 -19.69
CA TYR A 179 15.72 -9.90 -19.95
C TYR A 179 15.38 -9.77 -21.44
N SER A 180 16.36 -9.91 -22.33
CA SER A 180 16.16 -9.80 -23.78
C SER A 180 15.22 -10.87 -24.37
N GLN A 181 14.88 -11.91 -23.60
CA GLN A 181 13.98 -12.99 -24.00
C GLN A 181 12.58 -12.87 -23.37
N ARG A 182 12.24 -11.74 -22.75
CA ARG A 182 10.93 -11.55 -22.11
C ARG A 182 9.77 -11.60 -23.14
N PRO A 183 8.58 -12.07 -22.74
CA PRO A 183 7.37 -11.96 -23.55
C PRO A 183 6.92 -10.51 -23.75
N PRO A 184 6.01 -10.26 -24.71
CA PRO A 184 5.31 -8.98 -24.86
C PRO A 184 4.50 -8.61 -23.61
N SER A 185 4.43 -7.31 -23.30
CA SER A 185 3.68 -6.71 -22.19
C SER A 185 3.28 -5.30 -22.59
N GLU A 186 2.21 -4.73 -22.03
CA GLU A 186 1.89 -3.31 -22.27
C GLU A 186 3.02 -2.38 -21.80
N TYR A 187 3.71 -2.74 -20.72
CA TYR A 187 4.99 -2.11 -20.39
C TYR A 187 5.89 -3.04 -19.56
N SER A 188 7.19 -2.78 -19.63
CA SER A 188 8.20 -3.52 -18.86
C SER A 188 9.07 -2.54 -18.10
N VAL A 189 9.39 -2.91 -16.86
CA VAL A 189 10.36 -2.22 -16.01
C VAL A 189 11.51 -3.18 -15.73
N LEU A 190 12.73 -2.79 -16.07
CA LEU A 190 13.93 -3.53 -15.72
C LEU A 190 14.37 -3.16 -14.30
N LEU A 191 14.37 -4.12 -13.39
CA LEU A 191 14.76 -3.92 -12.00
C LEU A 191 16.10 -4.62 -11.75
N ARG A 192 17.18 -3.85 -11.86
CA ARG A 192 18.56 -4.36 -11.99
C ARG A 192 19.06 -5.15 -10.76
N LYS A 193 18.56 -4.86 -9.55
CA LYS A 193 18.98 -5.50 -8.27
C LYS A 193 17.90 -5.35 -7.18
N GLY A 194 17.74 -6.36 -6.32
CA GLY A 194 16.90 -6.31 -5.11
C GLY A 194 15.89 -7.43 -5.00
N THR A 195 15.24 -7.57 -3.83
CA THR A 195 14.14 -8.52 -3.63
C THR A 195 12.87 -8.09 -4.38
N LYS A 196 11.86 -8.97 -4.48
CA LYS A 196 10.54 -8.66 -5.09
C LYS A 196 10.01 -7.32 -4.58
N LEU A 197 10.01 -7.12 -3.26
CA LEU A 197 9.38 -5.95 -2.64
C LEU A 197 10.19 -4.67 -2.81
N GLN A 198 11.52 -4.75 -2.69
CA GLN A 198 12.38 -3.61 -3.00
C GLN A 198 12.18 -3.16 -4.45
N CYS A 199 12.04 -4.12 -5.36
CA CYS A 199 11.74 -3.91 -6.77
C CYS A 199 10.38 -3.24 -6.98
N LEU A 200 9.31 -3.76 -6.35
CA LEU A 200 7.98 -3.15 -6.42
C LEU A 200 7.94 -1.75 -5.78
N HIS A 201 8.67 -1.54 -4.67
CA HIS A 201 8.76 -0.26 -4.00
C HIS A 201 9.27 0.84 -4.93
N ARG A 202 10.25 0.55 -5.81
CA ARG A 202 10.75 1.52 -6.79
C ARG A 202 9.69 2.03 -7.76
N LEU A 203 8.58 1.34 -7.92
CA LEU A 203 7.47 1.78 -8.76
C LEU A 203 6.57 2.81 -8.08
N PHE A 204 6.76 3.12 -6.79
CA PHE A 204 5.88 4.01 -6.02
C PHE A 204 6.40 5.45 -5.89
N TYR A 205 7.14 5.94 -6.89
CA TYR A 205 7.66 7.31 -6.89
C TYR A 205 6.55 8.35 -7.11
N PRO A 206 6.72 9.60 -6.66
CA PRO A 206 5.75 10.67 -6.91
C PRO A 206 5.44 10.82 -8.41
N GLY A 207 4.17 10.80 -8.78
CA GLY A 207 3.73 10.83 -10.19
C GLY A 207 3.83 9.51 -10.94
N SER A 208 4.11 8.39 -10.24
CA SER A 208 4.16 7.07 -10.88
C SER A 208 2.81 6.66 -11.51
N PRO A 209 2.80 6.09 -12.73
CA PRO A 209 1.59 5.62 -13.40
C PRO A 209 0.94 4.43 -12.69
N VAL A 210 1.57 3.79 -11.72
CA VAL A 210 0.88 2.73 -10.95
C VAL A 210 -0.29 3.28 -10.15
N PHE A 211 -0.25 4.56 -9.76
CA PHE A 211 -1.32 5.22 -9.01
C PHE A 211 -2.45 5.77 -9.89
N ASP A 212 -2.40 5.52 -11.18
CA ASP A 212 -3.34 6.01 -12.18
C ASP A 212 -4.42 4.98 -12.58
N TYR A 213 -4.28 3.76 -12.09
CA TYR A 213 -5.22 2.66 -12.29
C TYR A 213 -6.21 2.56 -11.13
N ASP A 214 -7.40 2.05 -11.38
CA ASP A 214 -8.46 1.88 -10.37
C ASP A 214 -8.08 0.78 -9.38
N TYR A 215 -7.56 -0.34 -9.90
CA TYR A 215 -6.99 -1.43 -9.13
C TYR A 215 -5.63 -1.85 -9.67
N VAL A 216 -4.74 -2.26 -8.76
CA VAL A 216 -3.40 -2.78 -9.08
C VAL A 216 -3.18 -4.11 -8.36
N ALA A 217 -2.77 -5.13 -9.11
CA ALA A 217 -2.45 -6.45 -8.59
C ALA A 217 -0.93 -6.71 -8.57
N PHE A 218 -0.44 -7.44 -7.57
CA PHE A 218 0.97 -7.81 -7.43
C PHE A 218 1.20 -9.33 -7.29
N PRO A 219 0.72 -10.16 -8.25
CA PRO A 219 0.90 -11.61 -8.19
C PRO A 219 2.37 -12.02 -8.18
N ASP A 220 2.65 -13.13 -7.49
CA ASP A 220 3.90 -13.87 -7.59
C ASP A 220 4.06 -14.52 -8.97
N ASP A 221 5.29 -14.87 -9.29
CA ASP A 221 5.67 -15.40 -10.60
C ASP A 221 5.15 -16.83 -10.85
N ASP A 222 4.58 -17.47 -9.85
CA ASP A 222 4.21 -18.89 -9.81
C ASP A 222 2.72 -19.14 -9.57
N ILE A 223 1.91 -18.12 -9.81
CA ILE A 223 0.46 -18.21 -9.85
C ILE A 223 0.01 -18.77 -11.19
N ALA A 224 -0.69 -19.90 -11.17
CA ALA A 224 -1.37 -20.46 -12.32
C ALA A 224 -2.82 -19.96 -12.36
N THR A 225 -3.15 -19.24 -13.43
CA THR A 225 -4.46 -18.60 -13.68
C THR A 225 -4.64 -18.34 -15.19
N SER A 226 -5.71 -17.63 -15.57
CA SER A 226 -6.06 -17.24 -16.94
C SER A 226 -6.30 -15.73 -17.05
N TRP A 227 -6.27 -15.21 -18.29
CA TRP A 227 -6.60 -13.80 -18.53
C TRP A 227 -8.06 -13.49 -18.20
N LEU A 228 -8.97 -14.44 -18.48
CA LEU A 228 -10.38 -14.32 -18.13
C LEU A 228 -10.59 -14.25 -16.62
N ASP A 229 -9.91 -15.09 -15.83
CA ASP A 229 -10.09 -15.11 -14.38
C ASP A 229 -9.46 -13.89 -13.72
N LEU A 230 -8.28 -13.43 -14.17
CA LEU A 230 -7.71 -12.15 -13.73
C LEU A 230 -8.68 -10.98 -14.00
N ASN A 231 -9.33 -10.99 -15.17
CA ASN A 231 -10.34 -9.98 -15.50
C ASN A 231 -11.55 -10.04 -14.55
N ARG A 232 -12.02 -11.24 -14.19
CA ARG A 232 -13.11 -11.44 -13.23
C ARG A 232 -12.72 -11.03 -11.81
N ILE A 233 -11.49 -11.31 -11.37
CA ILE A 233 -11.00 -10.90 -10.05
C ILE A 233 -11.06 -9.38 -9.90
N PHE A 234 -10.58 -8.62 -10.90
CA PHE A 234 -10.72 -7.16 -10.89
C PHE A 234 -12.18 -6.71 -10.85
N GLN A 235 -13.06 -7.38 -11.60
CA GLN A 235 -14.49 -7.09 -11.58
C GLN A 235 -15.09 -7.30 -10.18
N PHE A 236 -14.78 -8.41 -9.50
CA PHE A 236 -15.23 -8.67 -8.14
C PHE A 236 -14.67 -7.67 -7.13
N CYS A 237 -13.40 -7.26 -7.25
CA CYS A 237 -12.84 -6.19 -6.43
C CYS A 237 -13.68 -4.90 -6.57
N ALA A 238 -14.03 -4.51 -7.80
CA ALA A 238 -14.87 -3.35 -8.07
C ALA A 238 -16.31 -3.51 -7.56
N ASP A 239 -16.97 -4.63 -7.87
CA ASP A 239 -18.37 -4.90 -7.52
C ASP A 239 -18.60 -4.90 -6.00
N TYR A 240 -17.63 -5.42 -5.23
CA TYR A 240 -17.69 -5.45 -3.77
C TYR A 240 -16.92 -4.30 -3.10
N ASN A 241 -16.45 -3.32 -3.88
CA ASN A 241 -15.73 -2.14 -3.39
C ASN A 241 -14.58 -2.48 -2.41
N LEU A 242 -13.82 -3.52 -2.75
CA LEU A 242 -12.69 -3.96 -1.94
C LEU A 242 -11.58 -2.91 -1.98
N LEU A 243 -11.05 -2.55 -0.82
CA LEU A 243 -9.79 -1.81 -0.72
C LEU A 243 -8.60 -2.74 -1.00
N LEU A 244 -8.68 -3.97 -0.53
CA LEU A 244 -7.64 -4.98 -0.69
C LEU A 244 -8.30 -6.35 -0.85
N GLY A 245 -7.99 -7.05 -1.93
CA GLY A 245 -8.53 -8.37 -2.21
C GLY A 245 -7.47 -9.35 -2.68
N GLN A 246 -7.81 -10.63 -2.70
CA GLN A 246 -7.11 -11.63 -3.50
C GLN A 246 -8.06 -12.75 -3.91
N PRO A 247 -7.78 -13.48 -5.00
CA PRO A 247 -8.45 -14.75 -5.25
C PRO A 247 -8.19 -15.76 -4.13
N ALA A 248 -9.16 -16.66 -3.90
CA ALA A 248 -8.92 -17.83 -3.07
C ALA A 248 -7.91 -18.77 -3.72
N LEU A 249 -7.27 -19.61 -2.91
CA LEU A 249 -6.37 -20.65 -3.36
C LEU A 249 -7.13 -21.96 -3.57
N SER A 250 -6.97 -22.53 -4.76
CA SER A 250 -7.52 -23.83 -5.12
C SER A 250 -7.01 -24.94 -4.19
N HIS A 251 -7.77 -26.03 -4.04
CA HIS A 251 -7.41 -27.13 -3.13
C HIS A 251 -6.08 -27.83 -3.46
N ASP A 252 -5.58 -27.70 -4.69
CA ASP A 252 -4.29 -28.23 -5.15
C ASP A 252 -3.13 -27.22 -5.03
N SER A 253 -3.35 -26.08 -4.36
CA SER A 253 -2.32 -25.08 -4.07
C SER A 253 -1.44 -25.45 -2.87
N PHE A 254 -0.24 -24.88 -2.83
CA PHE A 254 0.53 -24.77 -1.59
C PHE A 254 -0.03 -23.63 -0.73
N ILE A 255 -0.80 -23.98 0.30
CA ILE A 255 -1.53 -23.02 1.14
C ILE A 255 -0.84 -22.91 2.51
N ALA A 256 -0.17 -21.80 2.78
CA ALA A 256 0.41 -21.50 4.10
C ALA A 256 -0.65 -21.05 5.11
N HIS A 257 -1.66 -20.31 4.64
CA HIS A 257 -2.70 -19.72 5.47
C HIS A 257 -4.07 -20.36 5.17
N PRO A 258 -4.63 -21.19 6.08
CA PRO A 258 -5.89 -21.91 5.82
C PRO A 258 -7.09 -21.02 5.47
N ILE A 259 -7.10 -19.76 5.93
CA ILE A 259 -8.12 -18.77 5.58
C ILE A 259 -8.16 -18.47 4.07
N LEU A 260 -7.13 -18.81 3.31
CA LEU A 260 -7.10 -18.56 1.86
C LEU A 260 -7.64 -19.70 1.01
N ARG A 261 -7.85 -20.87 1.61
CA ARG A 261 -8.41 -22.02 0.90
C ARG A 261 -9.81 -21.69 0.38
N GLN A 262 -10.06 -22.04 -0.88
CA GLN A 262 -11.36 -21.85 -1.51
C GLN A 262 -12.50 -22.48 -0.72
N GLN A 263 -13.62 -21.75 -0.65
CA GLN A 263 -14.91 -22.23 -0.20
C GLN A 263 -15.90 -22.18 -1.38
N PRO A 264 -16.13 -23.30 -2.11
CA PRO A 264 -16.83 -23.30 -3.40
C PRO A 264 -18.29 -22.79 -3.38
N ASP A 265 -18.91 -22.71 -2.21
CA ASP A 265 -20.28 -22.22 -2.01
C ASP A 265 -20.36 -20.69 -1.80
N LYS A 266 -19.26 -19.97 -1.99
CA LYS A 266 -19.14 -18.53 -1.74
C LYS A 266 -18.61 -17.80 -2.97
N ILE A 267 -18.95 -16.52 -3.08
CA ILE A 267 -18.40 -15.60 -4.08
C ILE A 267 -17.22 -14.82 -3.49
N VAL A 268 -17.43 -14.17 -2.34
CA VAL A 268 -16.40 -13.40 -1.62
C VAL A 268 -16.57 -13.62 -0.12
N ARG A 269 -15.46 -13.78 0.59
CA ARG A 269 -15.38 -13.71 2.06
C ARG A 269 -14.68 -12.43 2.46
N PHE A 270 -15.29 -11.67 3.38
CA PHE A 270 -14.64 -10.51 3.97
C PHE A 270 -13.77 -10.96 5.14
N THR A 271 -12.52 -10.52 5.17
CA THR A 271 -11.50 -10.96 6.12
C THR A 271 -10.64 -9.78 6.54
N ASN A 272 -9.78 -9.95 7.53
CA ASN A 272 -8.70 -9.03 7.83
C ASN A 272 -7.35 -9.51 7.26
N PHE A 273 -7.34 -10.33 6.20
CA PHE A 273 -6.12 -10.96 5.71
C PHE A 273 -6.11 -11.16 4.19
N VAL A 274 -5.07 -10.63 3.56
CA VAL A 274 -4.69 -10.85 2.15
C VAL A 274 -3.19 -11.08 2.12
N GLU A 275 -2.75 -12.15 1.46
CA GLU A 275 -1.34 -12.55 1.41
C GLU A 275 -0.60 -11.81 0.28
N ILE A 276 0.64 -11.44 0.56
CA ILE A 276 1.55 -10.67 -0.30
C ILE A 276 1.88 -11.38 -1.61
N MET A 277 1.56 -12.67 -1.67
CA MET A 277 1.68 -13.51 -2.84
C MET A 277 0.80 -13.01 -3.98
N THR A 278 -0.44 -12.56 -3.75
CA THR A 278 -1.33 -12.12 -4.85
C THR A 278 -2.35 -11.05 -4.44
N PRO A 279 -1.90 -9.91 -3.89
CA PRO A 279 -2.81 -8.85 -3.46
C PRO A 279 -3.29 -8.01 -4.65
N PHE A 280 -4.55 -7.58 -4.56
CA PHE A 280 -5.23 -6.63 -5.45
C PHE A 280 -5.64 -5.41 -4.63
N PHE A 281 -4.97 -4.28 -4.85
CA PHE A 281 -5.26 -3.03 -4.16
C PHE A 281 -6.15 -2.13 -5.00
N ALA A 282 -7.16 -1.52 -4.38
CA ALA A 282 -7.74 -0.29 -4.91
C ALA A 282 -6.67 0.82 -4.88
N ARG A 283 -6.74 1.78 -5.82
CA ARG A 283 -5.82 2.92 -5.89
C ARG A 283 -5.58 3.61 -4.54
N SER A 284 -6.65 3.92 -3.82
CA SER A 284 -6.59 4.58 -2.52
C SER A 284 -5.91 3.73 -1.46
N ALA A 285 -6.11 2.41 -1.52
CA ALA A 285 -5.45 1.48 -0.61
C ALA A 285 -3.96 1.34 -0.93
N LEU A 286 -3.61 1.27 -2.22
CA LEU A 286 -2.22 1.21 -2.65
C LEU A 286 -1.44 2.45 -2.20
N ARG A 287 -2.00 3.66 -2.36
CA ARG A 287 -1.34 4.89 -1.86
C ARG A 287 -1.09 4.86 -0.35
N ARG A 288 -2.01 4.29 0.41
CA ARG A 288 -1.86 4.16 1.87
C ARG A 288 -0.81 3.14 2.27
N CYS A 289 -0.68 2.06 1.50
CA CYS A 289 0.18 0.92 1.82
C CYS A 289 1.52 0.90 1.05
N SER A 290 1.72 1.72 0.02
CA SER A 290 2.87 1.65 -0.89
C SER A 290 4.21 1.75 -0.17
N GLY A 291 4.27 2.63 0.83
CA GLY A 291 5.45 2.81 1.66
C GLY A 291 5.84 1.55 2.44
N THR A 292 4.92 0.60 2.65
CA THR A 292 5.25 -0.63 3.38
C THR A 292 6.09 -1.60 2.55
N PHE A 293 6.15 -1.45 1.23
CA PHE A 293 6.91 -2.34 0.35
C PHE A 293 8.43 -2.17 0.50
N HIS A 294 8.88 -1.14 1.23
CA HIS A 294 10.27 -0.99 1.65
C HIS A 294 10.62 -1.81 2.92
N PHE A 295 9.63 -2.38 3.62
CA PHE A 295 9.88 -3.11 4.86
C PHE A 295 10.50 -4.48 4.61
N GLY A 296 11.72 -4.68 5.12
CA GLY A 296 12.36 -5.98 5.16
C GLY A 296 12.70 -6.55 3.78
N GLU A 297 13.37 -7.69 3.77
CA GLU A 297 13.71 -8.39 2.53
C GLU A 297 12.64 -9.41 2.16
N SER A 298 11.98 -9.98 3.17
CA SER A 298 11.02 -11.10 3.03
C SER A 298 9.59 -10.69 2.70
N GLY A 299 9.15 -9.52 3.17
CA GLY A 299 7.74 -9.11 3.11
C GLY A 299 6.83 -9.66 4.19
N TRP A 300 7.33 -10.54 5.06
CA TRP A 300 6.50 -11.13 6.09
C TRP A 300 5.98 -10.07 7.06
N GLY A 301 4.74 -10.23 7.51
CA GLY A 301 4.03 -9.28 8.36
C GLY A 301 3.29 -8.18 7.60
N LEU A 302 3.59 -7.93 6.31
CA LEU A 302 2.87 -6.93 5.52
C LEU A 302 1.38 -7.23 5.40
N ASP A 303 1.05 -8.51 5.24
CA ASP A 303 -0.31 -9.05 5.17
C ASP A 303 -1.15 -8.75 6.41
N THR A 304 -0.49 -8.52 7.54
CA THR A 304 -1.13 -8.18 8.82
C THR A 304 -1.24 -6.68 9.04
N VAL A 305 -0.32 -5.87 8.49
CA VAL A 305 -0.34 -4.41 8.70
C VAL A 305 -1.23 -3.69 7.72
N TRP A 306 -1.39 -4.19 6.48
CA TRP A 306 -2.27 -3.54 5.51
C TRP A 306 -3.71 -3.36 6.01
N PRO A 307 -4.38 -4.36 6.62
CA PRO A 307 -5.70 -4.15 7.21
C PRO A 307 -5.73 -2.98 8.19
N VAL A 308 -4.73 -2.87 9.07
CA VAL A 308 -4.66 -1.82 10.08
C VAL A 308 -4.38 -0.45 9.47
N ILE A 309 -3.48 -0.38 8.49
CA ILE A 309 -3.25 0.84 7.70
C ILE A 309 -4.53 1.26 7.01
N LEU A 310 -5.35 0.31 6.52
CA LEU A 310 -6.61 0.61 5.85
C LEU A 310 -7.76 0.95 6.82
N GLY A 311 -7.54 0.92 8.13
CA GLY A 311 -8.53 1.22 9.17
C GLY A 311 -9.37 0.02 9.61
N ASP A 312 -8.89 -1.20 9.35
CA ASP A 312 -9.50 -2.49 9.71
C ASP A 312 -10.99 -2.64 9.28
N PRO A 313 -11.32 -2.36 8.00
CA PRO A 313 -12.70 -2.41 7.52
C PRO A 313 -13.21 -3.86 7.46
N LYS A 314 -14.43 -4.09 7.96
CA LYS A 314 -15.01 -5.44 8.08
C LYS A 314 -15.63 -5.98 6.79
N ASN A 315 -15.76 -5.16 5.76
CA ASN A 315 -16.45 -5.49 4.50
C ASN A 315 -15.73 -4.96 3.25
N ARG A 316 -14.45 -4.57 3.36
CA ARG A 316 -13.67 -4.04 2.23
C ARG A 316 -12.30 -4.71 2.06
N ILE A 317 -12.02 -5.73 2.85
CA ILE A 317 -10.86 -6.61 2.66
C ILE A 317 -11.40 -8.02 2.49
N GLY A 318 -10.94 -8.77 1.49
CA GLY A 318 -11.55 -10.07 1.24
C GLY A 318 -10.81 -11.03 0.32
N VAL A 319 -11.30 -12.27 0.36
CA VAL A 319 -10.86 -13.39 -0.47
C VAL A 319 -11.99 -13.76 -1.42
N ILE A 320 -11.69 -13.83 -2.72
CA ILE A 320 -12.67 -14.09 -3.79
C ILE A 320 -12.68 -15.58 -4.12
N ASP A 321 -13.71 -16.30 -3.67
CA ASP A 321 -13.83 -17.75 -3.82
C ASP A 321 -14.39 -18.18 -5.20
N ALA A 322 -15.10 -17.28 -5.90
CA ALA A 322 -15.74 -17.57 -7.20
C ALA A 322 -14.75 -17.86 -8.33
N VAL A 323 -13.51 -17.39 -8.21
CA VAL A 323 -12.45 -17.50 -9.22
C VAL A 323 -11.11 -17.82 -8.53
N PRO A 324 -10.94 -19.06 -8.03
CA PRO A 324 -9.72 -19.43 -7.33
C PRO A 324 -8.54 -19.47 -8.30
N VAL A 325 -7.34 -19.24 -7.78
CA VAL A 325 -6.07 -19.43 -8.50
C VAL A 325 -5.26 -20.52 -7.83
N ARG A 326 -4.28 -21.06 -8.56
CA ARG A 326 -3.38 -22.08 -8.03
C ARG A 326 -2.00 -21.51 -7.73
N HIS A 327 -1.58 -21.59 -6.47
CA HIS A 327 -0.20 -21.27 -6.05
C HIS A 327 0.67 -22.53 -6.17
N THR A 328 1.65 -22.50 -7.08
CA THR A 328 2.30 -23.74 -7.57
C THR A 328 3.59 -24.13 -6.86
N ARG A 329 4.15 -23.29 -5.98
CA ARG A 329 5.38 -23.59 -5.24
C ARG A 329 5.17 -23.40 -3.73
N PRO A 330 5.89 -24.14 -2.89
CA PRO A 330 5.84 -23.95 -1.45
C PRO A 330 6.64 -22.71 -1.00
N VAL A 331 6.16 -22.10 0.08
CA VAL A 331 6.83 -21.04 0.81
C VAL A 331 8.20 -21.51 1.33
N ALA A 332 9.11 -20.57 1.60
CA ALA A 332 10.39 -20.80 2.28
C ALA A 332 11.41 -21.68 1.52
N THR A 333 11.32 -21.76 0.20
CA THR A 333 12.32 -22.48 -0.62
C THR A 333 13.47 -21.60 -1.14
N SER A 334 13.34 -20.28 -1.06
CA SER A 334 14.24 -19.33 -1.74
C SER A 334 14.85 -18.24 -0.85
N TYR A 335 14.60 -18.24 0.46
CA TYR A 335 15.10 -17.21 1.40
C TYR A 335 15.35 -17.74 2.82
N ASP A 336 16.08 -16.97 3.64
CA ASP A 336 16.33 -17.30 5.05
C ASP A 336 15.08 -17.07 5.91
N VAL A 337 14.44 -18.17 6.33
CA VAL A 337 13.26 -18.16 7.20
C VAL A 337 13.51 -17.45 8.53
N LYS A 338 14.72 -17.56 9.11
CA LYS A 338 15.03 -16.87 10.36
C LYS A 338 15.09 -15.36 10.16
N ALA A 339 15.57 -14.90 9.01
CA ALA A 339 15.52 -13.49 8.64
C ALA A 339 14.07 -13.03 8.43
N ALA A 340 13.26 -13.82 7.72
CA ALA A 340 11.86 -13.52 7.49
C ALA A 340 11.04 -13.40 8.79
N LEU A 341 11.27 -14.29 9.76
CA LEU A 341 10.64 -14.19 11.09
C LEU A 341 11.09 -12.94 11.87
N ARG A 342 12.33 -12.47 11.68
CA ARG A 342 12.79 -11.22 12.30
C ARG A 342 12.13 -10.00 11.65
N ASP A 343 11.98 -10.01 10.33
CA ASP A 343 11.26 -8.99 9.57
C ASP A 343 9.80 -8.89 10.02
N GLU A 344 9.09 -10.03 10.06
CA GLU A 344 7.70 -10.11 10.52
C GLU A 344 7.53 -9.51 11.91
N ALA A 345 8.35 -9.96 12.86
CA ALA A 345 8.26 -9.49 14.24
C ALA A 345 8.57 -8.00 14.35
N MET A 346 9.43 -7.46 13.49
CA MET A 346 9.75 -6.03 13.44
C MET A 346 8.60 -5.20 12.85
N VAL A 347 8.02 -5.65 11.75
CA VAL A 347 6.85 -5.04 11.09
C VAL A 347 5.67 -5.01 12.06
N VAL A 348 5.34 -6.17 12.64
CA VAL A 348 4.22 -6.35 13.56
C VAL A 348 4.35 -5.44 14.79
N ARG A 349 5.54 -5.38 15.40
CA ARG A 349 5.79 -4.47 16.54
C ARG A 349 5.66 -3.00 16.17
N SER A 350 6.09 -2.62 14.97
CA SER A 350 6.07 -1.21 14.52
C SER A 350 4.66 -0.67 14.36
N TYR A 351 3.70 -1.52 14.00
CA TYR A 351 2.30 -1.16 13.85
C TYR A 351 1.43 -1.57 15.04
N GLY A 352 1.99 -2.25 16.05
CA GLY A 352 1.27 -2.70 17.24
C GLY A 352 0.13 -3.68 16.92
N VAL A 353 0.32 -4.53 15.91
CA VAL A 353 -0.71 -5.47 15.43
C VAL A 353 -0.55 -6.86 16.03
N GLU A 354 -1.61 -7.66 16.00
CA GLU A 354 -1.57 -9.07 16.39
C GLU A 354 -1.73 -9.95 15.15
N LEU A 355 -0.97 -11.05 15.08
CA LEU A 355 -1.05 -12.05 14.01
C LEU A 355 -2.30 -12.93 14.23
N ARG A 356 -3.46 -12.41 13.83
CA ARG A 356 -4.74 -13.14 13.92
C ARG A 356 -5.56 -12.96 12.65
N HIS A 357 -5.96 -14.08 12.06
CA HIS A 357 -6.88 -14.08 10.92
C HIS A 357 -8.33 -14.20 11.39
N VAL A 358 -9.20 -13.38 10.82
CA VAL A 358 -10.62 -13.29 11.15
C VAL A 358 -11.41 -13.17 9.84
N GLU A 359 -12.43 -13.99 9.70
CA GLU A 359 -13.49 -13.80 8.70
C GLU A 359 -14.64 -12.99 9.33
N HIS A 360 -15.13 -11.99 8.61
CA HIS A 360 -16.16 -11.06 9.06
C HIS A 360 -17.53 -11.33 8.44
N GLY A 361 -17.59 -12.04 7.31
CA GLY A 361 -18.82 -12.35 6.59
C GLY A 361 -18.53 -12.86 5.17
N TYR A 362 -19.57 -13.15 4.41
CA TYR A 362 -19.44 -13.63 3.03
C TYR A 362 -20.67 -13.33 2.17
N VAL A 363 -20.49 -13.43 0.85
CA VAL A 363 -21.54 -13.40 -0.18
C VAL A 363 -21.59 -14.77 -0.86
N ARG A 364 -22.79 -15.26 -1.20
CA ARG A 364 -23.02 -16.54 -1.90
C ARG A 364 -23.77 -16.34 -3.19
#